data_AF-A0A7C6D3D1-F1
#
_entry.id   AF-A0A7C6D3D1-F1
#
_cell.length_a   1.000
_cell.length_b   1.000
_cell.length_c   1.000
_cell.angle_alpha   90.00
_cell.angle_beta   90.00
_cell.angle_gamma   90.00
#
_symmetry.space_group_name_H-M   'P 1'
#
loop_
_entity.id
_entity.type
_entity.pdbx_description
1 polymer ?
#
loop_
_entity_poly.entity_id
_entity_poly.type
_entity_poly.pdbx_seq_one_letter_code
_entity_poly.pdbx_strand_id
1 'polypeptide(L)'
;QLEADVEKSTLEYFLGASLMEPDTRIATNQSGFCHEHFKKMYAAEINRLGLGLMLHTHMCQVKSDLSPSLCALAPNGRTLLKGRDGDYKKRLEDMANAFSQKVDSCIVCDKVEFTMARYLDVIFWMYFEDEAFKTAFSCVKAHCMKHMAFLLRGAAKHLSQNKAAVFVPDLVAAYQAGFDEMTEDVHRFTLKFDYRNKDMPWGNSKDAIPRSMDLLTGADR
;
A
#
# COMPACT_ATOMS: atom_id res chain seq x y z
N GLN A 1 -9.12 -4.90 7.27
CA GLN A 1 -8.98 -5.94 8.30
C GLN A 1 -7.95 -6.99 7.90
N LEU A 2 -8.18 -7.86 6.91
CA LEU A 2 -7.19 -8.88 6.51
C LEU A 2 -5.78 -8.32 6.23
N GLU A 3 -5.68 -7.26 5.42
CA GLU A 3 -4.40 -6.61 5.12
C GLU A 3 -3.73 -6.02 6.37
N ALA A 4 -4.52 -5.39 7.25
CA ALA A 4 -4.03 -4.82 8.51
C ALA A 4 -3.53 -5.92 9.47
N ASP A 5 -4.20 -7.07 9.52
CA ASP A 5 -3.76 -8.22 10.34
C ASP A 5 -2.45 -8.82 9.80
N VAL A 6 -2.32 -8.92 8.47
CA VAL A 6 -1.06 -9.34 7.82
C VAL A 6 0.06 -8.34 8.09
N GLU A 7 -0.22 -7.04 7.98
CA GLU A 7 0.76 -6.00 8.26
C GLU A 7 1.20 -6.05 9.72
N LYS A 8 0.25 -6.11 10.67
CA LYS A 8 0.53 -6.19 12.10
C LYS A 8 1.38 -7.40 12.44
N SER A 9 1.00 -8.60 11.99
CA SER A 9 1.78 -9.82 12.23
C SER A 9 3.16 -9.76 11.59
N THR A 10 3.29 -9.10 10.43
CA THR A 10 4.59 -8.87 9.77
C THR A 10 5.48 -7.93 10.57
N LEU A 11 4.92 -6.84 11.12
CA LEU A 11 5.64 -5.91 12.00
C LEU A 11 6.11 -6.60 13.28
N GLU A 12 5.23 -7.37 13.92
CA GLU A 12 5.56 -8.17 15.11
C GLU A 12 6.65 -9.20 14.81
N TYR A 13 6.61 -9.85 13.64
CA TYR A 13 7.65 -10.78 13.20
C TYR A 13 9.02 -10.08 13.18
N PHE A 14 9.16 -8.94 12.51
CA PHE A 14 10.44 -8.22 12.38
C PHE A 14 10.92 -7.57 13.69
N LEU A 15 10.01 -7.23 14.61
CA LEU A 15 10.37 -6.74 15.95
C LEU A 15 10.66 -7.87 16.96
N GLY A 16 10.26 -9.11 16.63
CA GLY A 16 10.43 -10.29 17.45
C GLY A 16 11.77 -11.00 17.26
N ALA A 17 11.79 -12.31 17.54
CA ALA A 17 13.03 -13.11 17.50
C ALA A 17 13.69 -13.15 16.11
N SER A 18 12.92 -12.97 15.04
CA SER A 18 13.44 -13.04 13.66
C SER A 18 14.53 -12.01 13.37
N LEU A 19 14.59 -10.89 14.09
CA LEU A 19 15.65 -9.89 13.93
C LEU A 19 17.05 -10.45 14.19
N MET A 20 17.16 -11.57 14.91
CA MET A 20 18.42 -12.24 15.18
C MET A 20 18.81 -13.24 14.08
N GLU A 21 17.88 -13.58 13.18
CA GLU A 21 18.12 -14.50 12.08
C GLU A 21 18.98 -13.83 10.99
N PRO A 22 20.06 -14.48 10.51
CA PRO A 22 20.94 -13.91 9.50
C PRO A 22 20.21 -13.48 8.21
N ASP A 23 19.31 -14.32 7.70
CA ASP A 23 18.59 -14.06 6.45
C ASP A 23 17.67 -12.84 6.58
N THR A 24 16.95 -12.74 7.70
CA THR A 24 16.11 -11.60 8.03
C THR A 24 16.93 -10.31 8.09
N ARG A 25 18.11 -10.34 8.72
CA ARG A 25 19.01 -9.18 8.78
C ARG A 25 19.49 -8.74 7.41
N ILE A 26 19.90 -9.68 6.56
CA ILE A 26 20.34 -9.36 5.19
C ILE A 26 19.21 -8.66 4.44
N ALA A 27 18.00 -9.20 4.52
CA ALA A 27 16.83 -8.65 3.85
C ALA A 27 16.45 -7.26 4.38
N THR A 28 16.42 -7.06 5.71
CA THR A 28 16.12 -5.75 6.31
C THR A 28 17.21 -4.71 6.03
N ASN A 29 18.48 -5.12 5.95
CA ASN A 29 19.57 -4.20 5.62
C ASN A 29 19.50 -3.73 4.16
N GLN A 30 19.14 -4.63 3.24
CA GLN A 30 19.04 -4.32 1.82
C GLN A 30 17.82 -3.45 1.51
N SER A 31 16.63 -3.86 1.97
CA SER A 31 15.36 -3.21 1.63
C SER A 31 14.96 -2.11 2.60
N GLY A 32 15.29 -2.21 3.89
CA GLY A 32 14.77 -1.28 4.89
C GLY A 32 13.24 -1.29 5.03
N PHE A 33 12.72 -0.16 5.52
CA PHE A 33 11.30 0.05 5.77
C PHE A 33 10.87 1.42 5.26
N CYS A 34 9.62 1.56 4.81
CA CYS A 34 9.08 2.86 4.41
C CYS A 34 8.81 3.73 5.64
N HIS A 35 8.55 5.02 5.42
CA HIS A 35 8.25 5.96 6.51
C HIS A 35 7.09 5.49 7.41
N GLU A 36 6.01 5.01 6.81
CA GLU A 36 4.82 4.56 7.56
C GLU A 36 5.12 3.31 8.39
N HIS A 37 5.86 2.34 7.85
CA HIS A 37 6.24 1.15 8.62
C HIS A 37 7.25 1.47 9.72
N PHE A 38 8.20 2.38 9.49
CA PHE A 38 9.06 2.86 10.59
C PHE A 38 8.25 3.52 11.71
N LYS A 39 7.26 4.35 11.38
CA LYS A 39 6.35 4.95 12.36
C LYS A 39 5.58 3.89 13.14
N LYS A 40 4.98 2.91 12.46
CA LYS A 40 4.25 1.81 13.10
C LYS A 40 5.16 0.97 14.00
N MET A 41 6.36 0.61 13.55
CA MET A 41 7.35 -0.11 14.35
C MET A 41 7.79 0.68 15.59
N TYR A 42 8.02 1.99 15.43
CA TYR A 42 8.36 2.87 16.53
C TYR A 42 7.18 2.97 17.53
N ALA A 43 5.95 3.13 17.05
CA ALA A 43 4.76 3.27 17.89
C ALA A 43 4.38 1.97 18.62
N ALA A 44 4.77 0.80 18.12
CA ALA A 44 4.46 -0.48 18.75
C ALA A 44 5.13 -0.65 20.14
N GLU A 45 6.23 0.05 20.41
CA GLU A 45 6.99 0.02 21.67
C GLU A 45 7.48 -1.37 22.14
N ILE A 46 7.40 -2.40 21.28
CA ILE A 46 7.73 -3.80 21.62
C ILE A 46 9.24 -3.99 21.81
N ASN A 47 10.07 -3.47 20.89
CA ASN A 47 11.51 -3.74 20.87
C ASN A 47 12.32 -2.55 20.31
N ARG A 48 12.50 -1.52 21.14
CA ARG A 48 13.24 -0.29 20.79
C ARG A 48 14.70 -0.56 20.41
N LEU A 49 15.36 -1.47 21.13
CA LEU A 49 16.75 -1.82 20.87
C LEU A 49 16.89 -2.54 19.52
N GLY A 50 16.03 -3.52 19.25
CA GLY A 50 15.98 -4.23 17.98
C GLY A 50 15.77 -3.28 16.80
N LEU A 51 14.83 -2.35 16.92
CA LEU A 51 14.61 -1.31 15.91
C LEU A 51 15.86 -0.44 15.69
N GLY A 52 16.54 -0.03 16.77
CA GLY A 52 17.79 0.72 16.70
C GLY A 52 18.91 -0.06 15.97
N LEU A 53 19.03 -1.36 16.21
CA LEU A 53 20.01 -2.22 15.54
C LEU A 53 19.71 -2.37 14.05
N MET A 54 18.45 -2.58 13.68
CA MET A 54 18.00 -2.64 12.28
C MET A 54 18.26 -1.31 11.56
N LEU A 55 17.93 -0.18 12.19
CA LEU A 55 18.22 1.14 11.65
C LEU A 55 19.72 1.34 11.42
N HIS A 56 20.55 1.05 12.42
CA HIS A 56 22.00 1.21 12.31
C HIS A 56 22.57 0.41 11.13
N THR A 57 22.22 -0.88 11.05
CA THR A 57 22.74 -1.77 10.01
C THR A 57 22.22 -1.43 8.61
N HIS A 58 20.94 -1.05 8.48
CA HIS A 58 20.40 -0.52 7.22
C HIS A 58 21.06 0.79 6.81
N MET A 59 21.29 1.73 7.72
CA MET A 59 22.00 2.99 7.43
C MET A 59 23.44 2.74 6.98
N CYS A 60 24.15 1.78 7.59
CA CYS A 60 25.47 1.36 7.13
C CYS A 60 25.41 0.79 5.70
N GLN A 61 24.41 -0.04 5.38
CA GLN A 61 24.23 -0.58 4.04
C GLN A 61 23.96 0.53 3.02
N VAL A 62 23.01 1.42 3.29
CA VAL A 62 22.68 2.57 2.43
C VAL A 62 23.90 3.45 2.18
N LYS A 63 24.69 3.71 3.23
CA LYS A 63 25.95 4.45 3.09
C LYS A 63 26.93 3.71 2.18
N SER A 64 27.10 2.41 2.37
CA SER A 64 27.98 1.58 1.54
C SER A 64 27.56 1.60 0.06
N ASP A 65 26.26 1.52 -0.20
CA ASP A 65 25.70 1.46 -1.56
C ASP A 65 25.82 2.81 -2.28
N LEU A 66 25.57 3.93 -1.59
CA LEU A 66 25.45 5.25 -2.22
C LEU A 66 26.73 6.10 -2.18
N SER A 67 27.58 5.95 -1.15
CA SER A 67 28.74 6.83 -0.96
C SER A 67 29.72 6.87 -2.15
N PRO A 68 30.08 5.74 -2.79
CA PRO A 68 31.01 5.76 -3.92
C PRO A 68 30.51 6.64 -5.08
N SER A 69 29.23 6.49 -5.42
CA SER A 69 28.58 7.23 -6.49
C SER A 69 28.32 8.69 -6.11
N LEU A 70 28.04 8.97 -4.83
CA LEU A 70 27.89 10.34 -4.30
C LEU A 70 29.18 11.14 -4.37
N CYS A 71 30.31 10.54 -3.97
CA CYS A 71 31.62 11.19 -4.05
C CYS A 71 32.02 11.52 -5.50
N ALA A 72 31.54 10.74 -6.47
CA ALA A 72 31.77 10.95 -7.90
C ALA A 72 30.71 11.84 -8.58
N LEU A 73 29.69 12.32 -7.85
CA LEU A 73 28.54 13.00 -8.41
C LEU A 73 28.85 14.44 -8.85
N ALA A 74 29.73 15.11 -8.10
CA ALA A 74 30.05 16.51 -8.35
C ALA A 74 30.68 16.68 -9.74
N PRO A 75 30.07 17.47 -10.65
CA PRO A 75 30.69 17.74 -11.93
C PRO A 75 31.95 18.57 -11.72
N ASN A 76 33.01 18.28 -12.48
CA ASN A 76 34.17 19.15 -12.52
C ASN A 76 33.76 20.52 -13.09
N GLY A 77 34.20 21.61 -12.44
CA GLY A 77 34.02 22.96 -12.98
C GLY A 77 34.62 23.08 -14.39
N ARG A 78 33.97 23.86 -15.27
CA ARG A 78 34.50 24.11 -16.62
C ARG A 78 35.81 24.89 -16.50
N THR A 79 36.91 24.32 -16.96
CA THR A 79 38.17 25.03 -17.18
C THR A 79 38.42 25.19 -18.67
N LEU A 80 39.26 26.15 -19.06
CA LEU A 80 39.65 26.42 -20.46
C LEU A 80 40.17 25.17 -21.21
N LEU A 81 40.60 24.13 -20.48
CA LEU A 81 41.15 22.88 -21.00
C LEU A 81 40.19 21.67 -20.90
N LYS A 82 39.08 21.75 -20.14
CA LYS A 82 38.13 20.64 -19.97
C LYS A 82 36.80 20.95 -20.65
N GLY A 83 36.42 20.11 -21.61
CA GLY A 83 35.14 20.17 -22.31
C GLY A 83 33.93 20.01 -21.39
N ARG A 84 32.73 20.23 -21.94
CA ARG A 84 31.46 20.03 -21.22
C ARG A 84 31.28 18.55 -20.92
N ASP A 85 31.04 18.23 -19.66
CA ASP A 85 30.58 16.88 -19.26
C ASP A 85 29.19 16.65 -19.88
N GLY A 86 29.09 15.71 -20.82
CA GLY A 86 27.83 15.41 -21.51
C GLY A 86 26.84 14.62 -20.64
N ASP A 87 27.36 13.84 -19.70
CA ASP A 87 26.61 12.82 -18.97
C ASP A 87 26.25 13.25 -17.54
N TYR A 88 26.66 14.44 -17.09
CA TYR A 88 26.41 14.90 -15.72
C TYR A 88 24.92 14.90 -15.35
N LYS A 89 24.03 15.22 -16.30
CA LYS A 89 22.58 15.19 -16.06
C LYS A 89 22.09 13.78 -15.77
N LYS A 90 22.49 12.82 -16.60
CA LYS A 90 22.14 11.42 -16.41
C LYS A 90 22.65 10.89 -15.08
N ARG A 91 23.89 11.21 -14.69
CA ARG A 91 24.44 10.80 -13.38
C ARG A 91 23.65 11.38 -12.20
N LEU A 92 23.18 12.63 -12.30
CA LEU A 92 22.31 13.24 -11.30
C LEU A 92 20.94 12.56 -11.23
N GLU A 93 20.34 12.24 -12.38
CA GLU A 93 19.07 11.51 -12.46
C GLU A 93 19.20 10.08 -11.91
N ASP A 94 20.23 9.34 -12.30
CA ASP A 94 20.50 7.98 -11.81
C ASP A 94 20.70 7.98 -10.29
N MET A 95 21.42 8.97 -9.75
CA MET A 95 21.59 9.13 -8.30
C MET A 95 20.27 9.46 -7.61
N ALA A 96 19.47 10.38 -8.16
CA ALA A 96 18.15 10.71 -7.62
C ALA A 96 17.25 9.47 -7.58
N ASN A 97 17.24 8.67 -8.65
CA ASN A 97 16.53 7.40 -8.72
C ASN A 97 17.02 6.40 -7.68
N ALA A 98 18.34 6.33 -7.43
CA ALA A 98 18.89 5.46 -6.38
C ALA A 98 18.42 5.88 -4.98
N PHE A 99 18.32 7.18 -4.69
CA PHE A 99 17.72 7.67 -3.44
C PHE A 99 16.23 7.32 -3.35
N SER A 100 15.46 7.59 -4.40
CA SER A 100 14.03 7.24 -4.44
C SER A 100 13.82 5.75 -4.21
N GLN A 101 14.60 4.89 -4.87
CA GLN A 101 14.53 3.44 -4.66
C GLN A 101 14.79 3.04 -3.21
N LYS A 102 15.74 3.67 -2.51
CA LYS A 102 15.99 3.39 -1.09
C LYS A 102 14.85 3.86 -0.18
N VAL A 103 14.13 4.92 -0.55
CA VAL A 103 12.97 5.43 0.21
C VAL A 103 11.72 4.58 -0.02
N ASP A 104 11.52 4.12 -1.26
CA ASP A 104 10.33 3.38 -1.67
C ASP A 104 10.42 1.88 -1.35
N SER A 105 11.63 1.35 -1.13
CA SER A 105 11.84 -0.05 -0.74
C SER A 105 11.34 -0.30 0.69
N CYS A 106 10.53 -1.34 0.86
CA CYS A 106 10.08 -1.74 2.19
C CYS A 106 9.72 -3.22 2.25
N ILE A 107 10.45 -3.95 3.09
CA ILE A 107 10.26 -5.39 3.24
C ILE A 107 8.88 -5.76 3.83
N VAL A 108 8.27 -4.86 4.60
CA VAL A 108 6.91 -5.06 5.13
C VAL A 108 5.89 -4.87 4.03
N CYS A 109 5.99 -3.81 3.22
CA CYS A 109 5.15 -3.64 2.02
C CYS A 109 5.24 -4.89 1.12
N ASP A 110 6.45 -5.34 0.81
CA ASP A 110 6.68 -6.50 -0.05
C ASP A 110 6.03 -7.78 0.51
N LYS A 111 6.18 -8.04 1.82
CA LYS A 111 5.56 -9.19 2.50
C LYS A 111 4.04 -9.10 2.53
N VAL A 112 3.48 -7.92 2.80
CA VAL A 112 2.03 -7.70 2.78
C VAL A 112 1.49 -7.93 1.39
N GLU A 113 2.09 -7.32 0.35
CA GLU A 113 1.68 -7.50 -1.03
C GLU A 113 1.77 -8.97 -1.47
N PHE A 114 2.89 -9.63 -1.17
CA PHE A 114 3.07 -11.05 -1.48
C PHE A 114 2.01 -11.94 -0.82
N THR A 115 1.73 -11.71 0.47
CA THR A 115 0.76 -12.50 1.23
C THR A 115 -0.65 -12.26 0.73
N MET A 116 -1.02 -10.99 0.52
CA MET A 116 -2.33 -10.62 -0.03
C MET A 116 -2.51 -11.23 -1.42
N ALA A 117 -1.49 -11.17 -2.29
CA ALA A 117 -1.56 -11.76 -3.62
C ALA A 117 -1.87 -13.26 -3.60
N ARG A 118 -1.38 -14.01 -2.60
CA ARG A 118 -1.73 -15.43 -2.40
C ARG A 118 -3.15 -15.64 -1.92
N TYR A 119 -3.71 -14.69 -1.16
CA TYR A 119 -5.12 -14.76 -0.77
C TYR A 119 -6.07 -14.57 -1.94
N LEU A 120 -5.66 -13.92 -3.05
CA LEU A 120 -6.49 -13.85 -4.25
C LEU A 120 -6.82 -15.23 -4.82
N ASP A 121 -5.85 -16.14 -4.84
CA ASP A 121 -6.09 -17.53 -5.29
C ASP A 121 -7.21 -18.19 -4.48
N VAL A 122 -7.18 -18.01 -3.16
CA VAL A 122 -8.18 -18.58 -2.25
C VAL A 122 -9.53 -17.88 -2.40
N ILE A 123 -9.56 -16.55 -2.48
CA ILE A 123 -10.78 -15.77 -2.69
C ILE A 123 -11.48 -16.20 -3.97
N PHE A 124 -10.74 -16.31 -5.07
CA PHE A 124 -11.31 -16.74 -6.35
C PHE A 124 -11.77 -18.18 -6.30
N TRP A 125 -10.99 -19.09 -5.70
CA TRP A 125 -11.41 -20.46 -5.53
C TRP A 125 -12.73 -20.54 -4.74
N MET A 126 -12.82 -19.88 -3.57
CA MET A 126 -14.05 -19.86 -2.77
C MET A 126 -15.21 -19.22 -3.52
N TYR A 127 -14.98 -18.15 -4.27
CA TYR A 127 -16.04 -17.49 -5.04
C TYR A 127 -16.68 -18.41 -6.09
N PHE A 128 -15.92 -19.32 -6.70
CA PHE A 128 -16.45 -20.25 -7.71
C PHE A 128 -16.91 -21.59 -7.14
N GLU A 129 -16.37 -22.03 -6.01
CA GLU A 129 -16.61 -23.36 -5.46
C GLU A 129 -17.51 -23.37 -4.22
N ASP A 130 -17.71 -22.21 -3.56
CA ASP A 130 -18.55 -22.05 -2.37
C ASP A 130 -19.64 -20.99 -2.58
N GLU A 131 -20.87 -21.45 -2.77
CA GLU A 131 -22.05 -20.60 -2.96
C GLU A 131 -22.37 -19.71 -1.75
N ALA A 132 -22.08 -20.17 -0.52
CA ALA A 132 -22.28 -19.36 0.67
C ALA A 132 -21.28 -18.20 0.70
N PHE A 133 -20.02 -18.48 0.35
CA PHE A 133 -19.01 -17.43 0.20
C PHE A 133 -19.37 -16.45 -0.92
N LYS A 134 -19.77 -16.94 -2.10
CA LYS A 134 -20.20 -16.10 -3.23
C LYS A 134 -21.35 -15.18 -2.83
N THR A 135 -22.36 -15.71 -2.14
CA THR A 135 -23.49 -14.91 -1.65
C THR A 135 -23.04 -13.85 -0.67
N ALA A 136 -22.19 -14.20 0.30
CA ALA A 136 -21.64 -13.24 1.26
C ALA A 136 -20.80 -12.15 0.58
N PHE A 137 -19.97 -12.53 -0.41
CA PHE A 137 -19.16 -11.62 -1.19
C PHE A 137 -20.03 -10.60 -1.95
N SER A 138 -21.06 -11.08 -2.65
CA SER A 138 -21.98 -10.21 -3.42
C SER A 138 -22.88 -9.35 -2.54
N CYS A 139 -23.06 -9.68 -1.26
CA CYS A 139 -23.78 -8.84 -0.29
C CYS A 139 -22.97 -7.62 0.20
N VAL A 140 -21.66 -7.58 -0.05
CA VAL A 140 -20.83 -6.43 0.32
C VAL A 140 -21.17 -5.26 -0.61
N LYS A 141 -21.78 -4.21 -0.05
CA LYS A 141 -22.30 -3.06 -0.81
C LYS A 141 -21.29 -2.40 -1.74
N ALA A 142 -20.02 -2.28 -1.34
CA ALA A 142 -18.91 -1.92 -2.21
C ALA A 142 -17.57 -2.22 -1.54
N HIS A 143 -16.60 -2.69 -2.32
CA HIS A 143 -15.20 -2.69 -1.90
C HIS A 143 -14.60 -1.29 -2.10
N CYS A 144 -13.67 -0.88 -1.23
CA CYS A 144 -12.95 0.38 -1.44
C CYS A 144 -12.14 0.35 -2.76
N MET A 145 -11.80 1.53 -3.29
CA MET A 145 -11.08 1.66 -4.57
C MET A 145 -9.77 0.86 -4.60
N LYS A 146 -9.03 0.84 -3.48
CA LYS A 146 -7.81 0.04 -3.34
C LYS A 146 -8.09 -1.46 -3.54
N HIS A 147 -9.09 -2.00 -2.85
CA HIS A 147 -9.45 -3.42 -2.96
C HIS A 147 -10.11 -3.75 -4.31
N MET A 148 -10.84 -2.81 -4.92
CA MET A 148 -11.37 -2.98 -6.28
C MET A 148 -10.23 -3.17 -7.29
N ALA A 149 -9.21 -2.30 -7.26
CA ALA A 149 -8.04 -2.43 -8.11
C ALA A 149 -7.28 -3.76 -7.87
N PHE A 150 -7.16 -4.16 -6.60
CA PHE A 150 -6.53 -5.41 -6.20
C PHE A 150 -7.26 -6.64 -6.76
N LEU A 151 -8.59 -6.71 -6.62
CA LEU A 151 -9.42 -7.79 -7.15
C LEU A 151 -9.39 -7.86 -8.67
N LEU A 152 -9.41 -6.71 -9.37
CA LEU A 152 -9.34 -6.67 -10.84
C LEU A 152 -7.98 -7.14 -11.37
N ARG A 153 -6.87 -6.71 -10.76
CA ARG A 153 -5.53 -7.21 -11.11
C ARG A 153 -5.42 -8.71 -10.83
N GLY A 154 -6.00 -9.15 -9.72
CA GLY A 154 -6.11 -10.57 -9.40
C GLY A 154 -6.88 -11.34 -10.47
N ALA A 155 -8.05 -10.85 -10.87
CA ALA A 155 -8.87 -11.49 -11.89
C ALA A 155 -8.11 -11.61 -13.21
N ALA A 156 -7.42 -10.55 -13.64
CA ALA A 156 -6.60 -10.56 -14.85
C ALA A 156 -5.44 -11.58 -14.80
N LYS A 157 -4.86 -11.82 -13.62
CA LYS A 157 -3.73 -12.72 -13.44
C LYS A 157 -4.15 -14.19 -13.23
N HIS A 158 -5.26 -14.43 -12.55
CA HIS A 158 -5.62 -15.76 -12.03
C HIS A 158 -6.87 -16.37 -12.68
N LEU A 159 -7.75 -15.57 -13.28
CA LEU A 159 -8.98 -16.08 -13.89
C LEU A 159 -8.85 -16.23 -15.41
N SER A 160 -9.43 -17.30 -15.95
CA SER A 160 -9.69 -17.39 -17.38
C SER A 160 -10.76 -16.37 -17.79
N GLN A 161 -10.82 -16.03 -19.08
CA GLN A 161 -11.83 -15.12 -19.61
C GLN A 161 -13.26 -15.53 -19.24
N ASN A 162 -13.56 -16.84 -19.24
CA ASN A 162 -14.88 -17.35 -18.87
C ASN A 162 -15.20 -17.15 -17.39
N LYS A 163 -14.23 -17.40 -16.49
CA LYS A 163 -14.41 -17.13 -15.05
C LYS A 163 -14.51 -15.63 -14.78
N ALA A 164 -13.68 -14.82 -15.42
CA ALA A 164 -13.73 -13.36 -15.32
C ALA A 164 -15.07 -12.78 -15.80
N ALA A 165 -15.68 -13.36 -16.84
CA ALA A 165 -17.00 -12.96 -17.34
C ALA A 165 -18.15 -13.20 -16.35
N VAL A 166 -17.93 -14.02 -15.31
CA VAL A 166 -18.88 -14.21 -14.21
C VAL A 166 -18.54 -13.29 -13.04
N PHE A 167 -17.27 -13.28 -12.61
CA PHE A 167 -16.84 -12.55 -11.41
C PHE A 167 -16.84 -11.02 -11.58
N VAL A 168 -16.35 -10.51 -12.71
CA VAL A 168 -16.15 -9.06 -12.91
C VAL A 168 -17.49 -8.31 -12.97
N PRO A 169 -18.54 -8.78 -13.68
CA PRO A 169 -19.83 -8.11 -13.67
C PRO A 169 -20.44 -8.00 -12.26
N ASP A 170 -20.40 -9.07 -11.47
CA ASP A 170 -20.90 -9.06 -10.09
C ASP A 170 -20.15 -8.02 -9.23
N LEU A 171 -18.81 -8.02 -9.33
CA LEU A 171 -17.95 -7.08 -8.61
C LEU A 171 -18.24 -5.61 -9.01
N VAL A 172 -18.38 -5.34 -10.31
CA VAL A 172 -18.65 -4.00 -10.84
C VAL A 172 -20.05 -3.53 -10.44
N ALA A 173 -21.06 -4.40 -10.54
CA ALA A 173 -22.43 -4.06 -10.18
C ALA A 173 -22.55 -3.67 -8.69
N ALA A 174 -21.92 -4.44 -7.80
CA ALA A 174 -21.84 -4.11 -6.38
C ALA A 174 -21.14 -2.76 -6.19
N TYR A 175 -19.95 -2.58 -6.76
CA TYR A 175 -19.20 -1.32 -6.63
C TYR A 175 -20.00 -0.09 -7.09
N GLN A 176 -20.64 -0.15 -8.26
CA GLN A 176 -21.45 0.95 -8.80
C GLN A 176 -22.62 1.29 -7.87
N ALA A 177 -23.40 0.29 -7.45
CA ALA A 177 -24.53 0.51 -6.57
C ALA A 177 -24.10 1.15 -5.23
N GLY A 178 -23.03 0.65 -4.60
CA GLY A 178 -22.54 1.21 -3.36
C GLY A 178 -21.89 2.59 -3.51
N PHE A 179 -21.23 2.86 -4.64
CA PHE A 179 -20.64 4.17 -4.92
C PHE A 179 -21.69 5.25 -5.17
N ASP A 180 -22.76 4.91 -5.91
CA ASP A 180 -23.90 5.79 -6.14
C ASP A 180 -24.63 6.08 -4.82
N GLU A 181 -24.90 5.06 -4.00
CA GLU A 181 -25.48 5.23 -2.66
C GLU A 181 -24.60 6.16 -1.80
N MET A 182 -23.28 5.97 -1.80
CA MET A 182 -22.36 6.82 -1.02
C MET A 182 -22.35 8.27 -1.50
N THR A 183 -22.43 8.47 -2.82
CA THR A 183 -22.45 9.81 -3.42
C THR A 183 -23.70 10.55 -2.99
N GLU A 184 -24.86 9.88 -3.01
CA GLU A 184 -26.12 10.43 -2.52
C GLU A 184 -26.10 10.69 -1.01
N ASP A 185 -25.51 9.79 -0.21
CA ASP A 185 -25.34 9.97 1.23
C ASP A 185 -24.49 11.22 1.55
N VAL A 186 -23.38 11.44 0.83
CA VAL A 186 -22.53 12.64 0.97
C VAL A 186 -23.26 13.89 0.49
N HIS A 187 -23.96 13.84 -0.65
CA HIS A 187 -24.74 14.96 -1.13
C HIS A 187 -25.83 15.36 -0.12
N ARG A 188 -26.58 14.40 0.41
CA ARG A 188 -27.58 14.64 1.46
C ARG A 188 -26.95 15.19 2.75
N PHE A 189 -25.74 14.75 3.11
CA PHE A 189 -25.00 15.36 4.21
C PHE A 189 -24.80 16.87 3.96
N THR A 190 -24.37 17.26 2.76
CA THR A 190 -24.19 18.69 2.43
C THR A 190 -25.50 19.48 2.45
N LEU A 191 -26.59 18.92 1.91
CA LEU A 191 -27.91 19.57 1.86
C LEU A 191 -28.45 19.88 3.25
N LYS A 192 -28.12 19.06 4.25
CA LYS A 192 -28.59 19.24 5.63
C LYS A 192 -28.04 20.49 6.31
N PHE A 193 -26.95 21.06 5.80
CA PHE A 193 -26.40 22.34 6.26
C PHE A 193 -27.00 23.56 5.52
N ASP A 194 -27.84 23.34 4.50
CA ASP A 194 -28.65 24.41 3.90
C ASP A 194 -29.83 24.75 4.83
N TYR A 195 -30.01 26.04 5.13
CA TYR A 195 -31.10 26.53 5.97
C TYR A 195 -32.50 26.19 5.45
N ARG A 196 -32.64 25.91 4.14
CA ARG A 196 -33.89 25.49 3.50
C ARG A 196 -34.27 24.05 3.84
N ASN A 197 -33.30 23.23 4.26
CA ASN A 197 -33.47 21.80 4.52
C ASN A 197 -33.39 21.47 6.03
N LYS A 198 -33.69 22.44 6.90
CA LYS A 198 -33.63 22.25 8.37
C LYS A 198 -34.40 21.03 8.85
N ASP A 199 -35.54 20.73 8.24
CA ASP A 199 -36.41 19.60 8.62
C ASP A 199 -36.14 18.31 7.82
N MET A 200 -35.18 18.31 6.87
CA MET A 200 -34.85 17.14 6.05
C MET A 200 -34.29 16.00 6.92
N PRO A 201 -34.79 14.76 6.83
CA PRO A 201 -34.23 13.66 7.61
C PRO A 201 -32.81 13.30 7.14
N TRP A 202 -31.95 12.98 8.09
CA TRP A 202 -30.56 12.59 7.82
C TRP A 202 -30.42 11.30 7.01
N GLY A 203 -31.32 10.32 7.17
CA GLY A 203 -31.12 8.99 6.58
C GLY A 203 -29.77 8.39 7.00
N ASN A 204 -29.03 7.85 6.02
CA ASN A 204 -27.69 7.29 6.19
C ASN A 204 -26.56 8.33 6.10
N SER A 205 -26.87 9.62 6.02
CA SER A 205 -25.86 10.65 5.75
C SER A 205 -25.01 11.06 6.95
N LYS A 206 -25.38 10.69 8.18
CA LYS A 206 -24.70 11.18 9.41
C LYS A 206 -23.22 10.80 9.44
N ASP A 207 -22.87 9.63 8.93
CA ASP A 207 -21.53 9.07 8.87
C ASP A 207 -21.01 8.95 7.42
N ALA A 208 -21.63 9.66 6.46
CA ALA A 208 -21.25 9.63 5.05
C ALA A 208 -19.81 10.08 4.80
N ILE A 209 -19.33 11.08 5.57
CA ILE A 209 -17.97 11.60 5.43
C ILE A 209 -16.90 10.51 5.72
N PRO A 210 -16.82 9.91 6.93
CA PRO A 210 -15.83 8.88 7.18
C PRO A 210 -16.01 7.64 6.28
N ARG A 211 -17.25 7.25 5.96
CA ARG A 211 -17.51 6.13 5.04
C ARG A 211 -17.02 6.40 3.61
N SER A 212 -17.20 7.61 3.10
CA SER A 212 -16.73 7.98 1.76
C SER A 212 -15.20 8.06 1.70
N MET A 213 -14.56 8.52 2.77
CA MET A 213 -13.09 8.42 2.91
C MET A 213 -12.64 6.96 2.84
N ASP A 214 -13.22 6.08 3.67
CA ASP A 214 -12.89 4.65 3.69
C ASP A 214 -13.14 3.98 2.32
N LEU A 215 -14.19 4.38 1.57
CA LEU A 215 -14.47 3.90 0.21
C LEU A 215 -13.41 4.36 -0.81
N LEU A 216 -12.97 5.62 -0.73
CA LEU A 216 -12.01 6.20 -1.68
C LEU A 216 -10.57 5.73 -1.43
N THR A 217 -10.15 5.64 -0.18
CA THR A 217 -8.75 5.35 0.17
C THR A 217 -8.53 3.91 0.61
N GLY A 218 -9.57 3.25 1.10
CA GLY A 218 -9.43 2.09 1.98
C GLY A 218 -9.19 2.52 3.42
N ALA A 219 -9.71 1.73 4.36
CA ALA A 219 -9.51 1.97 5.78
C ALA A 219 -8.15 1.41 6.23
N ASP A 220 -7.29 2.27 6.80
CA ASP A 220 -6.03 1.89 7.47
C ASP A 220 -6.27 1.52 8.96
N ARG A 221 -7.44 0.96 9.30
CA ARG A 221 -7.78 0.60 10.69
C ARG A 221 -7.20 -0.74 11.10
#